data_AF-A0A3L7WWK8-F1
#
_entry.id   AF-A0A3L7WWK8-F1
#
_cell.length_a   1.000
_cell.length_b   1.000
_cell.length_c   1.000
_cell.angle_alpha   90.00
_cell.angle_beta   90.00
_cell.angle_gamma   90.00
#
_symmetry.space_group_name_H-M   'P 1'
#
loop_
_entity.id
_entity.type
_entity.pdbx_description
1 polymer ?
#
loop_
_entity_poly.entity_id
_entity_poly.type
_entity_poly.pdbx_seq_one_letter_code
_entity_poly.pdbx_strand_id
1 'polypeptide(L)'
;MAHSPNFEGARVTVVGLGIEGVDLVRFLTSRGATVTVSDARTPEALAVPLAAIADTGAKLSLGANRPEDTTGADLVFASQGVPRTLPALVAAREAGVPISSMTALFLQSCPAPVAAVTGSSGKTTTTALVGAMLEAAGVDFVVGGNIGVGLLGLLDRITPQTTVMLELSHTQLESVDRSPHVACITNVTPNHLDQFSWDEYVALKRRIFQFQTADDIAIFNLDNPVTAGFSGEAPGRVLQTSMLHALPGDGVALSGDAIVRREHGTQTTVLQRDDIRLRGSHNVENVLSAVAIASQLGVSDQAARSAVRAFTGVPHRLETVDTVGGVTYVNDSIATSPERTLAGIRSYSEPLVLLLGGRHKALPLDDLAREAVARARAVIAFGEAGELFATAVRAARSGEHPPVELVGSVEDAVRAASRYAQAGDVVLFSPAGSSFDAYPNFERRGSAFRDAVASLRGNARGAR
;
A
#
# COMPACT_ATOMS: atom_id res chain seq x y z
N MET A 1 23.60 21.58 -7.48
CA MET A 1 23.30 21.11 -6.12
C MET A 1 21.86 21.51 -5.85
N ALA A 2 20.91 20.59 -5.72
CA ALA A 2 19.57 20.98 -5.29
C ALA A 2 19.71 21.63 -3.91
N HIS A 3 19.41 22.92 -3.81
CA HIS A 3 19.43 23.60 -2.52
C HIS A 3 18.33 22.97 -1.68
N SER A 4 18.73 22.33 -0.60
CA SER A 4 17.82 21.95 0.47
C SER A 4 17.00 23.18 0.85
N PRO A 5 15.65 23.09 0.87
CA PRO A 5 14.82 24.27 1.11
C PRO A 5 15.19 24.86 2.48
N ASN A 6 15.45 26.17 2.48
CA ASN A 6 15.71 26.94 3.69
C ASN A 6 14.41 27.60 4.15
N PHE A 7 14.03 27.37 5.41
CA PHE A 7 12.84 27.94 6.02
C PHE A 7 13.19 28.92 7.16
N GLU A 8 14.43 29.40 7.20
CA GLU A 8 14.91 30.34 8.21
C GLU A 8 13.98 31.56 8.34
N GLY A 9 13.39 31.72 9.52
CA GLY A 9 12.49 32.81 9.85
C GLY A 9 11.06 32.67 9.32
N ALA A 10 10.75 31.66 8.51
CA ALA A 10 9.40 31.42 8.01
C ALA A 10 8.46 30.91 9.10
N ARG A 11 7.23 31.44 9.16
CA ARG A 11 6.16 30.95 10.04
C ARG A 11 5.38 29.88 9.28
N VAL A 12 5.49 28.63 9.72
CA VAL A 12 4.90 27.49 9.03
C VAL A 12 3.87 26.81 9.92
N THR A 13 2.68 26.55 9.38
CA THR A 13 1.64 25.80 10.10
C THR A 13 1.51 24.39 9.52
N VAL A 14 1.53 23.40 10.40
CA VAL A 14 1.33 21.97 10.09
C VAL A 14 -0.04 21.57 10.59
N VAL A 15 -0.96 21.27 9.66
CA VAL A 15 -2.32 20.84 9.97
C VAL A 15 -2.35 19.31 10.02
N GLY A 16 -2.57 18.76 11.22
CA GLY A 16 -2.58 17.34 11.51
C GLY A 16 -1.20 16.79 11.87
N LEU A 17 -1.00 16.34 13.11
CA LEU A 17 0.33 15.92 13.60
C LEU A 17 0.71 14.49 13.20
N GLY A 18 -0.24 13.55 13.17
CA GLY A 18 -0.10 12.19 12.61
C GLY A 18 1.28 11.48 12.77
N ILE A 19 1.64 10.63 11.82
CA ILE A 19 3.02 10.14 11.64
C ILE A 19 3.77 11.08 10.70
N GLU A 20 3.15 11.44 9.57
CA GLU A 20 3.72 12.38 8.59
C GLU A 20 3.97 13.77 9.18
N GLY A 21 3.04 14.29 10.00
CA GLY A 21 3.18 15.62 10.60
C GLY A 21 4.34 15.70 11.60
N VAL A 22 4.68 14.61 12.31
CA VAL A 22 5.86 14.54 13.19
C VAL A 22 7.14 14.71 12.38
N ASP A 23 7.27 13.99 11.27
CA ASP A 23 8.43 14.09 10.37
C ASP A 23 8.53 15.50 9.76
N LEU A 24 7.40 16.06 9.34
CA LEU A 24 7.32 17.40 8.77
C LEU A 24 7.67 18.50 9.79
N VAL A 25 7.18 18.42 11.02
CA VAL A 25 7.56 19.36 12.10
C VAL A 25 9.05 19.32 12.36
N ARG A 26 9.63 18.11 12.50
CA ARG A 26 11.07 17.95 12.74
C ARG A 26 11.90 18.51 11.60
N PHE A 27 11.53 18.20 10.35
CA PHE A 27 12.22 18.71 9.17
C PHE A 27 12.15 20.24 9.08
N LEU A 28 10.96 20.83 9.24
CA LEU A 28 10.80 22.28 9.12
C LEU A 28 11.57 23.03 10.21
N THR A 29 11.50 22.57 11.45
CA THR A 29 12.26 23.16 12.56
C THR A 29 13.77 23.03 12.33
N SER A 30 14.26 21.88 11.86
CA SER A 30 15.70 21.71 11.57
C SER A 30 16.20 22.61 10.43
N ARG A 31 15.29 23.11 9.59
CA ARG A 31 15.55 24.09 8.52
C ARG A 31 15.21 25.53 8.91
N GLY A 32 15.05 25.82 10.20
CA GLY A 32 14.93 27.18 10.74
C GLY A 32 13.51 27.77 10.75
N ALA A 33 12.49 26.97 10.45
CA ALA A 33 11.10 27.42 10.51
C ALA A 33 10.61 27.62 11.95
N THR A 34 9.78 28.64 12.16
CA THR A 34 8.93 28.73 13.36
C THR A 34 7.63 27.96 13.11
N VAL A 35 7.50 26.79 13.72
CA VAL A 35 6.41 25.85 13.42
C VAL A 35 5.26 25.98 14.42
N THR A 36 4.02 26.01 13.90
CA THR A 36 2.78 25.82 14.66
C THR A 36 2.10 24.52 14.22
N VAL A 37 1.76 23.64 15.16
CA VAL A 37 0.96 22.44 14.91
C VAL A 37 -0.50 22.76 15.20
N SER A 38 -1.38 22.55 14.22
CA SER A 38 -2.84 22.67 14.37
C SER A 38 -3.49 21.28 14.22
N ASP A 39 -4.14 20.76 15.26
CA ASP A 39 -4.80 19.45 15.21
C ASP A 39 -6.12 19.47 16.00
N ALA A 40 -7.18 18.91 15.42
CA ALA A 40 -8.49 18.82 16.06
C ALA A 40 -8.49 17.90 17.30
N ARG A 41 -7.52 16.99 17.42
CA ARG A 41 -7.42 16.08 18.56
C ARG A 41 -6.87 16.79 19.80
N THR A 42 -7.27 16.29 20.96
CA THR A 42 -6.78 16.79 22.25
C THR A 42 -5.34 16.33 22.51
N PRO A 43 -4.62 16.96 23.46
CA PRO A 43 -3.27 16.52 23.83
C PRO A 43 -3.19 15.04 24.22
N GLU A 44 -4.20 14.51 24.91
CA GLU A 44 -4.24 13.12 25.37
C GLU A 44 -4.31 12.15 24.19
N ALA A 45 -5.13 12.45 23.19
CA ALA A 45 -5.24 11.67 21.96
C ALA A 45 -3.98 11.75 21.08
N LEU A 46 -3.12 12.73 21.32
CA LEU A 46 -1.87 12.99 20.61
C LEU A 46 -0.63 12.71 21.47
N ALA A 47 -0.75 12.04 22.62
CA ALA A 47 0.35 11.89 23.56
C ALA A 47 1.64 11.34 22.92
N VAL A 48 1.52 10.30 22.08
CA VAL A 48 2.65 9.69 21.37
C VAL A 48 3.31 10.65 20.37
N PRO A 49 2.59 11.21 19.37
CA PRO A 49 3.21 12.13 18.42
C PRO A 49 3.69 13.44 19.05
N LEU A 50 3.06 13.93 20.12
CA LEU A 50 3.52 15.12 20.85
C LEU A 50 4.85 14.87 21.57
N ALA A 51 5.00 13.72 22.23
CA ALA A 51 6.27 13.33 22.82
C ALA A 51 7.38 13.27 21.76
N ALA A 52 7.04 12.85 20.53
CA ALA A 52 7.96 12.78 19.42
C ALA A 52 8.37 14.14 18.82
N ILE A 53 7.81 15.27 19.26
CA ILE A 53 8.22 16.63 18.82
C ILE A 53 8.51 17.59 19.98
N ALA A 54 8.57 17.10 21.22
CA ALA A 54 8.68 17.95 22.41
C ALA A 54 9.98 18.80 22.43
N ASP A 55 11.04 18.32 21.78
CA ASP A 55 12.34 18.95 21.66
C ASP A 55 12.43 20.01 20.55
N THR A 56 11.42 20.15 19.69
CA THR A 56 11.47 21.06 18.54
C THR A 56 11.08 22.50 18.87
N GLY A 57 10.42 22.72 20.01
CA GLY A 57 9.88 24.04 20.36
C GLY A 57 8.68 24.49 19.50
N ALA A 58 8.06 23.57 18.75
CA ALA A 58 6.85 23.87 17.98
C ALA A 58 5.70 24.35 18.87
N LYS A 59 4.98 25.38 18.41
CA LYS A 59 3.77 25.87 19.08
C LYS A 59 2.62 24.90 18.83
N LEU A 60 1.76 24.69 19.82
CA LEU A 60 0.66 23.73 19.74
C LEU A 60 -0.70 24.44 19.81
N SER A 61 -1.53 24.24 18.78
CA SER A 61 -2.94 24.62 18.72
C SER A 61 -3.77 23.34 18.60
N LEU A 62 -4.23 22.82 19.74
CA LEU A 62 -4.87 21.51 19.85
C LEU A 62 -6.33 21.61 20.26
N GLY A 63 -7.10 20.57 19.96
CA GLY A 63 -8.54 20.46 20.24
C GLY A 63 -9.44 21.14 19.21
N ALA A 64 -8.86 21.82 18.22
CA ALA A 64 -9.55 22.40 17.07
C ALA A 64 -8.52 22.74 15.98
N ASN A 65 -8.98 22.80 14.73
CA ASN A 65 -8.21 23.42 13.65
C ASN A 65 -8.71 24.83 13.40
N ARG A 66 -8.12 25.81 14.09
CA ARG A 66 -8.63 27.18 14.08
C ARG A 66 -8.17 27.91 12.81
N PRO A 67 -9.03 28.69 12.12
CA PRO A 67 -8.63 29.41 10.90
C PRO A 67 -7.43 30.34 11.09
N GLU A 68 -7.34 31.01 12.24
CA GLU A 68 -6.22 31.88 12.62
C GLU A 68 -4.87 31.16 12.67
N ASP A 69 -4.85 29.85 12.92
CA ASP A 69 -3.61 29.06 12.90
C ASP A 69 -2.98 29.05 11.51
N THR A 70 -3.80 29.15 10.47
CA THR A 70 -3.38 29.02 9.07
C THR A 70 -3.30 30.35 8.32
N THR A 71 -4.15 31.33 8.62
CA THR A 71 -4.12 32.64 7.95
C THR A 71 -2.96 33.52 8.41
N GLY A 72 -2.42 33.28 9.61
CA GLY A 72 -1.25 33.97 10.14
C GLY A 72 0.09 33.37 9.69
N ALA A 73 0.10 32.28 8.92
CA ALA A 73 1.30 31.60 8.47
C ALA A 73 1.80 32.13 7.12
N ASP A 74 3.09 31.95 6.84
CA ASP A 74 3.69 32.22 5.54
C ASP A 74 3.53 31.01 4.60
N LEU A 75 3.37 29.81 5.16
CA LEU A 75 3.15 28.55 4.45
C LEU A 75 2.39 27.56 5.34
N VAL A 76 1.47 26.80 4.74
CA VAL A 76 0.73 25.73 5.41
C VAL A 76 1.08 24.38 4.79
N PHE A 77 1.29 23.37 5.63
CA PHE A 77 1.35 21.98 5.23
C PHE A 77 0.16 21.22 5.79
N ALA A 78 -0.60 20.56 4.91
CA ALA A 78 -1.67 19.66 5.32
C ALA A 78 -1.19 18.20 5.25
N SER A 79 -1.29 17.49 6.37
CA SER A 79 -0.99 16.06 6.44
C SER A 79 -2.01 15.22 5.68
N GLN A 80 -1.61 14.00 5.29
CA GLN A 80 -2.51 13.06 4.61
C GLN A 80 -3.79 12.82 5.43
N GLY A 81 -4.94 12.86 4.74
CA GLY A 81 -6.26 12.61 5.34
C GLY A 81 -6.92 13.84 5.97
N VAL A 82 -6.24 15.00 6.03
CA VAL A 82 -6.88 16.26 6.40
C VAL A 82 -7.80 16.71 5.25
N PRO A 83 -9.11 16.89 5.46
CA PRO A 83 -10.01 17.31 4.41
C PRO A 83 -9.67 18.70 3.86
N ARG A 84 -9.63 18.86 2.54
CA ARG A 84 -9.36 20.16 1.89
C ARG A 84 -10.43 21.21 2.11
N THR A 85 -11.61 20.77 2.50
CA THR A 85 -12.77 21.60 2.88
C THR A 85 -12.71 22.03 4.34
N LEU A 86 -11.69 21.64 5.09
CA LEU A 86 -11.49 22.08 6.46
C LEU A 86 -11.49 23.61 6.52
N PRO A 87 -12.30 24.26 7.38
CA PRO A 87 -12.42 25.71 7.41
C PRO A 87 -11.09 26.45 7.52
N ALA A 88 -10.11 25.90 8.26
CA ALA A 88 -8.76 26.47 8.33
C ALA A 88 -8.05 26.48 6.96
N LEU A 89 -8.08 25.37 6.21
CA LEU A 89 -7.47 25.31 4.88
C LEU A 89 -8.20 26.17 3.85
N VAL A 90 -9.52 26.34 4.00
CA VAL A 90 -10.30 27.28 3.18
C VAL A 90 -9.87 28.71 3.46
N ALA A 91 -9.83 29.10 4.73
CA ALA A 91 -9.42 30.44 5.15
C ALA A 91 -7.98 30.77 4.70
N ALA A 92 -7.04 29.82 4.82
CA ALA A 92 -5.67 30.00 4.33
C ALA A 92 -5.64 30.32 2.83
N ARG A 93 -6.43 29.60 2.03
CA ARG A 93 -6.53 29.80 0.58
C ARG A 93 -7.15 31.15 0.23
N GLU A 94 -8.21 31.55 0.93
CA GLU A 94 -8.85 32.87 0.78
C GLU A 94 -7.91 34.02 1.16
N ALA A 95 -7.05 33.80 2.16
CA ALA A 95 -6.00 34.74 2.56
C ALA A 95 -4.75 34.71 1.65
N GLY A 96 -4.72 33.87 0.62
CA GLY A 96 -3.58 33.73 -0.30
C GLY A 96 -2.36 33.03 0.30
N VAL A 97 -2.51 32.35 1.44
CA VAL A 97 -1.44 31.56 2.07
C VAL A 97 -1.24 30.27 1.28
N PRO A 98 -0.02 29.97 0.80
CA PRO A 98 0.24 28.75 0.06
C PRO A 98 0.02 27.51 0.94
N ILE A 99 -0.54 26.45 0.35
CA ILE A 99 -0.78 25.17 1.00
C ILE A 99 -0.02 24.09 0.23
N SER A 100 0.78 23.31 0.93
CA SER A 100 1.57 22.21 0.40
C SER A 100 1.37 20.93 1.23
N SER A 101 2.09 19.87 0.89
CA SER A 101 2.12 18.60 1.63
C SER A 101 3.55 18.08 1.77
N MET A 102 3.73 17.10 2.66
CA MET A 102 5.01 16.40 2.82
C MET A 102 5.50 15.79 1.49
N THR A 103 4.59 15.19 0.72
CA THR A 103 4.91 14.57 -0.57
C THR A 103 5.35 15.61 -1.60
N ALA A 104 4.63 16.73 -1.70
CA ALA A 104 5.00 17.81 -2.62
C ALA A 104 6.37 18.39 -2.24
N LEU A 105 6.59 18.65 -0.95
CA LEU A 105 7.88 19.13 -0.45
C LEU A 105 9.03 18.16 -0.76
N PHE A 106 8.82 16.86 -0.56
CA PHE A 106 9.83 15.86 -0.86
C PHE A 106 10.18 15.83 -2.35
N LEU A 107 9.17 15.79 -3.24
CA LEU A 107 9.40 15.81 -4.69
C LEU A 107 10.07 17.12 -5.15
N GLN A 108 9.84 18.22 -4.45
CA GLN A 108 10.49 19.50 -4.71
C GLN A 108 11.95 19.53 -4.26
N SER A 109 12.25 18.86 -3.15
CA SER A 109 13.54 18.93 -2.46
C SER A 109 14.49 17.78 -2.80
N CYS A 110 13.97 16.69 -3.36
CA CYS A 110 14.76 15.50 -3.69
C CYS A 110 15.80 15.84 -4.78
N PRO A 111 17.12 15.66 -4.50
CA PRO A 111 18.17 15.98 -5.46
C PRO A 111 18.33 14.93 -6.57
N ALA A 112 17.66 13.79 -6.44
CA ALA A 112 17.77 12.66 -7.35
C ALA A 112 16.47 12.43 -8.16
N PRO A 113 16.56 11.78 -9.34
CA PRO A 113 15.38 11.29 -10.05
C PRO A 113 14.56 10.35 -9.16
N VAL A 114 13.25 10.58 -9.12
CA VAL A 114 12.30 9.79 -8.33
C VAL A 114 11.53 8.85 -9.24
N ALA A 115 11.47 7.57 -8.89
CA ALA A 115 10.44 6.65 -9.34
C ALA A 115 9.31 6.58 -8.31
N ALA A 116 8.06 6.47 -8.76
CA ALA A 116 6.95 6.22 -7.86
C ALA A 116 5.88 5.34 -8.47
N VAL A 117 5.19 4.58 -7.61
CA VAL A 117 4.05 3.75 -7.98
C VAL A 117 2.78 4.18 -7.24
N THR A 118 1.67 4.22 -7.96
CA THR A 118 0.32 4.31 -7.41
C THR A 118 -0.60 3.25 -8.03
N GLY A 119 -1.84 3.21 -7.57
CA GLY A 119 -2.85 2.25 -8.01
C GLY A 119 -3.88 1.93 -6.93
N SER A 120 -4.99 1.28 -7.31
CA SER A 120 -5.98 0.80 -6.33
C SER A 120 -5.38 -0.35 -5.49
N SER A 121 -4.70 -1.29 -6.14
CA SER A 121 -4.04 -2.46 -5.52
C SER A 121 -2.65 -2.72 -6.12
N GLY A 122 -1.81 -3.51 -5.44
CA GLY A 122 -0.49 -3.92 -5.96
C GLY A 122 0.68 -2.96 -5.68
N LYS A 123 0.42 -1.72 -5.23
CA LYS A 123 1.44 -0.70 -4.91
C LYS A 123 2.57 -1.23 -4.03
N THR A 124 2.25 -1.67 -2.81
CA THR A 124 3.26 -2.09 -1.82
C THR A 124 4.09 -3.28 -2.28
N THR A 125 3.46 -4.28 -2.91
CA THR A 125 4.19 -5.42 -3.47
C THR A 125 5.11 -4.98 -4.60
N THR A 126 4.65 -4.09 -5.48
CA THR A 126 5.46 -3.54 -6.57
C THR A 126 6.64 -2.73 -6.03
N THR A 127 6.42 -1.82 -5.08
CA THR A 127 7.47 -1.04 -4.42
C THR A 127 8.51 -1.94 -3.75
N ALA A 128 8.06 -2.98 -3.02
CA ALA A 128 8.93 -3.92 -2.35
C ALA A 128 9.75 -4.77 -3.33
N LEU A 129 9.14 -5.20 -4.44
CA LEU A 129 9.85 -5.89 -5.52
C LEU A 129 10.92 -5.00 -6.15
N VAL A 130 10.60 -3.74 -6.47
CA VAL A 130 11.60 -2.79 -6.98
C VAL A 130 12.73 -2.58 -5.96
N GLY A 131 12.42 -2.45 -4.68
CA GLY A 131 13.43 -2.39 -3.61
C GLY A 131 14.36 -3.61 -3.61
N ALA A 132 13.80 -4.82 -3.67
CA ALA A 132 14.60 -6.05 -3.74
C ALA A 132 15.46 -6.15 -5.01
N MET A 133 14.95 -5.64 -6.14
CA MET A 133 15.69 -5.56 -7.40
C MET A 133 16.85 -4.56 -7.34
N LEU A 134 16.66 -3.40 -6.71
CA LEU A 134 17.70 -2.41 -6.47
C LEU A 134 18.78 -2.94 -5.52
N GLU A 135 18.37 -3.64 -4.46
CA GLU A 135 19.29 -4.32 -3.53
C GLU A 135 20.13 -5.38 -4.26
N ALA A 136 19.50 -6.23 -5.07
CA ALA A 136 20.19 -7.22 -5.88
C ALA A 136 21.12 -6.61 -6.95
N ALA A 137 20.83 -5.38 -7.39
CA ALA A 137 21.69 -4.63 -8.31
C ALA A 137 22.90 -3.98 -7.62
N GLY A 138 22.91 -3.90 -6.28
CA GLY A 138 23.98 -3.28 -5.51
C GLY A 138 24.08 -1.76 -5.69
N VAL A 139 22.97 -1.09 -6.00
CA VAL A 139 22.92 0.37 -6.15
C VAL A 139 22.57 1.05 -4.83
N ASP A 140 22.97 2.31 -4.65
CA ASP A 140 22.50 3.12 -3.53
C ASP A 140 21.05 3.55 -3.79
N PHE A 141 20.15 3.23 -2.86
CA PHE A 141 18.73 3.51 -3.04
C PHE A 141 18.00 3.86 -1.74
N VAL A 142 16.87 4.54 -1.91
CA VAL A 142 15.90 4.84 -0.86
C VAL A 142 14.52 4.36 -1.31
N VAL A 143 13.84 3.61 -0.46
CA VAL A 143 12.43 3.24 -0.63
C VAL A 143 11.60 3.95 0.44
N GLY A 144 10.53 4.63 0.04
CA GLY A 144 9.72 5.47 0.94
C GLY A 144 8.27 5.67 0.50
N GLY A 145 7.61 6.67 1.09
CA GLY A 145 6.23 7.04 0.78
C GLY A 145 5.22 6.42 1.75
N ASN A 146 4.13 5.87 1.22
CA ASN A 146 3.02 5.29 1.98
C ASN A 146 3.34 3.91 2.61
N ILE A 147 4.49 3.81 3.29
CA ILE A 147 4.99 2.58 3.94
C ILE A 147 5.30 2.76 5.44
N GLY A 148 4.87 3.89 6.03
CA GLY A 148 4.92 4.12 7.47
C GLY A 148 6.24 4.69 8.02
N VAL A 149 7.14 5.16 7.14
CA VAL A 149 8.39 5.84 7.51
C VAL A 149 8.33 7.30 7.09
N GLY A 150 8.86 8.21 7.91
CA GLY A 150 9.00 9.63 7.58
C GLY A 150 9.83 9.80 6.30
N LEU A 151 9.30 10.53 5.34
CA LEU A 151 9.87 10.70 4.00
C LEU A 151 10.93 11.81 3.97
N LEU A 152 10.74 12.88 4.75
CA LEU A 152 11.63 14.05 4.73
C LEU A 152 12.93 13.80 5.48
N GLY A 153 12.91 13.00 6.56
CA GLY A 153 14.13 12.54 7.23
C GLY A 153 15.09 11.75 6.32
N LEU A 154 14.63 11.27 5.16
CA LEU A 154 15.47 10.57 4.18
C LEU A 154 16.24 11.54 3.27
N LEU A 155 15.82 12.80 3.14
CA LEU A 155 16.41 13.75 2.19
C LEU A 155 17.90 13.99 2.42
N ASP A 156 18.34 14.06 3.68
CA ASP A 156 19.74 14.32 4.01
C ASP A 156 20.68 13.17 3.59
N ARG A 157 20.14 11.98 3.28
CA ARG A 157 20.88 10.82 2.77
C ARG A 157 20.87 10.70 1.25
N ILE A 158 20.01 11.44 0.56
CA ILE A 158 19.82 11.30 -0.89
C ILE A 158 20.81 12.22 -1.61
N THR A 159 21.62 11.62 -2.48
CA THR A 159 22.50 12.33 -3.41
C THR A 159 21.92 12.29 -4.83
N PRO A 160 22.39 13.11 -5.79
CA PRO A 160 21.94 13.01 -7.19
C PRO A 160 22.14 11.63 -7.84
N GLN A 161 22.98 10.76 -7.25
CA GLN A 161 23.25 9.38 -7.70
C GLN A 161 22.36 8.35 -7.01
N THR A 162 21.69 8.70 -5.92
CA THR A 162 20.83 7.80 -5.15
C THR A 162 19.55 7.52 -5.93
N THR A 163 19.16 6.26 -6.07
CA THR A 163 17.87 5.90 -6.69
C THR A 163 16.74 6.00 -5.68
N VAL A 164 15.67 6.72 -6.00
CA VAL A 164 14.54 6.91 -5.07
C VAL A 164 13.29 6.23 -5.60
N MET A 165 12.68 5.35 -4.81
CA MET A 165 11.44 4.65 -5.14
C MET A 165 10.36 4.94 -4.09
N LEU A 166 9.23 5.50 -4.51
CA LEU A 166 8.12 5.86 -3.63
C LEU A 166 6.86 5.05 -3.89
N GLU A 167 6.19 4.62 -2.82
CA GLU A 167 4.76 4.29 -2.88
C GLU A 167 3.92 5.55 -2.64
N LEU A 168 3.03 5.91 -3.57
CA LEU A 168 2.15 7.06 -3.40
C LEU A 168 0.66 6.67 -3.37
N SER A 169 -0.05 7.14 -2.36
CA SER A 169 -1.51 7.01 -2.25
C SER A 169 -2.26 8.10 -3.05
N HIS A 170 -3.55 7.89 -3.31
CA HIS A 170 -4.38 8.88 -4.01
C HIS A 170 -4.50 10.20 -3.21
N THR A 171 -4.56 10.12 -1.88
CA THR A 171 -4.58 11.30 -0.99
C THR A 171 -3.27 12.08 -1.02
N GLN A 172 -2.12 11.40 -1.16
CA GLN A 172 -0.83 12.09 -1.29
C GLN A 172 -0.71 12.79 -2.65
N LEU A 173 -1.22 12.16 -3.72
CA LEU A 173 -1.23 12.73 -5.06
C LEU A 173 -2.13 13.96 -5.21
N GLU A 174 -3.12 14.14 -4.33
CA GLU A 174 -4.01 15.30 -4.37
C GLU A 174 -3.23 16.63 -4.33
N SER A 175 -2.13 16.69 -3.57
CA SER A 175 -1.38 17.92 -3.27
C SER A 175 -0.08 18.08 -4.06
N VAL A 176 0.28 17.14 -4.94
CA VAL A 176 1.54 17.25 -5.71
C VAL A 176 1.37 18.22 -6.88
N ASP A 177 2.39 19.00 -7.18
CA ASP A 177 2.45 19.94 -8.31
C ASP A 177 3.51 19.55 -9.36
N ARG A 178 4.10 18.37 -9.19
CA ARG A 178 5.12 17.78 -10.05
C ARG A 178 5.02 16.26 -10.04
N SER A 179 5.55 15.65 -11.09
CA SER A 179 5.56 14.21 -11.28
C SER A 179 6.95 13.62 -11.00
N PRO A 180 7.05 12.38 -10.49
CA PRO A 180 8.27 11.59 -10.55
C PRO A 180 8.75 11.40 -11.99
N HIS A 181 10.06 11.19 -12.13
CA HIS A 181 10.70 10.86 -13.40
C HIS A 181 10.19 9.54 -13.98
N VAL A 182 10.01 8.51 -13.13
CA VAL A 182 9.37 7.25 -13.51
C VAL A 182 8.06 7.11 -12.74
N ALA A 183 6.92 7.20 -13.42
CA ALA A 183 5.60 7.11 -12.82
C ALA A 183 4.92 5.80 -13.23
N CYS A 184 4.49 4.98 -12.27
CA CYS A 184 3.75 3.75 -12.56
C CYS A 184 2.35 3.77 -11.94
N ILE A 185 1.34 3.36 -12.72
CA ILE A 185 0.00 3.08 -12.22
C ILE A 185 -0.31 1.60 -12.45
N THR A 186 -0.36 0.81 -11.38
CA THR A 186 -0.59 -0.65 -11.45
C THR A 186 -2.00 -0.99 -11.95
N ASN A 187 -3.01 -0.29 -11.47
CA ASN A 187 -4.42 -0.42 -11.87
C ASN A 187 -5.26 0.72 -11.28
N VAL A 188 -6.41 1.00 -11.89
CA VAL A 188 -7.48 1.80 -11.29
C VAL A 188 -8.78 1.00 -11.32
N THR A 189 -9.26 0.67 -10.13
CA THR A 189 -10.54 0.00 -9.89
C THR A 189 -11.35 0.76 -8.83
N PRO A 190 -12.71 0.64 -8.82
CA PRO A 190 -13.57 1.30 -7.84
C PRO A 190 -13.07 1.13 -6.40
N ASN A 191 -12.74 2.22 -5.74
CA ASN A 191 -12.27 2.25 -4.36
C ASN A 191 -12.44 3.69 -3.81
N HIS A 192 -12.64 3.84 -2.51
CA HIS A 192 -12.82 5.14 -1.84
C HIS A 192 -13.96 6.01 -2.41
N LEU A 193 -15.00 5.37 -2.99
CA LEU A 193 -16.16 6.07 -3.56
C LEU A 193 -17.11 6.67 -2.52
N ASP A 194 -16.85 6.42 -1.24
CA ASP A 194 -17.44 7.12 -0.10
C ASP A 194 -16.94 8.57 0.03
N GLN A 195 -15.79 8.89 -0.56
CA GLN A 195 -15.12 10.20 -0.45
C GLN A 195 -15.00 10.94 -1.79
N PHE A 196 -14.93 10.20 -2.89
CA PHE A 196 -14.72 10.76 -4.22
C PHE A 196 -15.73 10.18 -5.21
N SER A 197 -16.17 10.97 -6.17
CA SER A 197 -16.75 10.41 -7.39
C SER A 197 -15.71 9.56 -8.14
N TRP A 198 -16.19 8.69 -9.03
CA TRP A 198 -15.30 7.86 -9.84
C TRP A 198 -14.31 8.70 -10.66
N ASP A 199 -14.78 9.77 -11.30
CA ASP A 199 -13.96 10.63 -12.14
C ASP A 199 -12.90 11.39 -11.33
N GLU A 200 -13.26 11.86 -10.12
CA GLU A 200 -12.31 12.47 -9.19
C GLU A 200 -11.23 11.45 -8.77
N TYR A 201 -11.61 10.22 -8.41
CA TYR A 201 -10.65 9.19 -8.01
C TYR A 201 -9.68 8.81 -9.14
N VAL A 202 -10.16 8.72 -10.38
CA VAL A 202 -9.33 8.51 -11.58
C VAL A 202 -8.39 9.70 -11.79
N ALA A 203 -8.90 10.93 -11.69
CA ALA A 203 -8.11 12.15 -11.86
C ALA A 203 -7.00 12.27 -10.81
N LEU A 204 -7.23 11.85 -9.55
CA LEU A 204 -6.20 11.83 -8.52
C LEU A 204 -5.00 10.95 -8.91
N LYS A 205 -5.25 9.78 -9.51
CA LYS A 205 -4.17 8.89 -9.95
C LYS A 205 -3.42 9.44 -11.14
N ARG A 206 -4.11 10.10 -12.08
CA ARG A 206 -3.50 10.79 -13.23
C ARG A 206 -2.43 11.79 -12.80
N ARG A 207 -2.59 12.42 -11.62
CA ARG A 207 -1.64 13.41 -11.11
C ARG A 207 -0.20 12.91 -10.98
N ILE A 208 0.00 11.60 -10.83
CA ILE A 208 1.35 11.03 -10.76
C ILE A 208 2.17 11.27 -12.03
N PHE A 209 1.55 11.37 -13.22
CA PHE A 209 2.27 11.57 -14.48
C PHE A 209 1.94 12.89 -15.19
N GLN A 210 0.88 13.60 -14.76
CA GLN A 210 0.37 14.76 -15.50
C GLN A 210 1.36 15.93 -15.65
N PHE A 211 2.37 16.01 -14.80
CA PHE A 211 3.38 17.07 -14.82
C PHE A 211 4.72 16.60 -15.39
N GLN A 212 4.75 15.41 -16.01
CA GLN A 212 5.93 14.91 -16.69
C GLN A 212 6.26 15.73 -17.95
N THR A 213 7.48 15.56 -18.43
CA THR A 213 8.02 16.06 -19.68
C THR A 213 8.35 14.88 -20.61
N ALA A 214 8.76 15.16 -21.85
CA ALA A 214 9.12 14.12 -22.83
C ALA A 214 10.30 13.23 -22.40
N ASP A 215 11.13 13.70 -21.46
CA ASP A 215 12.26 12.95 -20.92
C ASP A 215 11.86 11.99 -19.80
N ASP A 216 10.66 12.14 -19.24
CA ASP A 216 10.14 11.30 -18.18
C ASP A 216 9.40 10.07 -18.73
N ILE A 217 9.10 9.12 -17.84
CA ILE A 217 8.55 7.82 -18.21
C ILE A 217 7.26 7.54 -17.45
N ALA A 218 6.21 7.15 -18.17
CA ALA A 218 4.95 6.69 -17.63
C ALA A 218 4.73 5.20 -17.93
N ILE A 219 4.43 4.40 -16.90
CA ILE A 219 4.21 2.96 -16.98
C ILE A 219 2.76 2.64 -16.65
N PHE A 220 2.06 2.01 -17.59
CA PHE A 220 0.64 1.67 -17.45
C PHE A 220 0.37 0.18 -17.65
N ASN A 221 -0.59 -0.35 -16.89
CA ASN A 221 -1.12 -1.69 -17.11
C ASN A 221 -2.13 -1.67 -18.26
N LEU A 222 -1.86 -2.40 -19.34
CA LEU A 222 -2.71 -2.50 -20.52
C LEU A 222 -3.96 -3.36 -20.26
N ASP A 223 -3.90 -4.24 -19.26
CA ASP A 223 -5.00 -5.16 -18.91
C ASP A 223 -6.08 -4.46 -18.04
N ASN A 224 -5.81 -3.25 -17.55
CA ASN A 224 -6.78 -2.42 -16.87
C ASN A 224 -7.23 -1.27 -17.80
N PRO A 225 -8.51 -1.23 -18.22
CA PRO A 225 -8.98 -0.27 -19.23
C PRO A 225 -8.73 1.21 -18.89
N VAL A 226 -8.79 1.57 -17.60
CA VAL A 226 -8.54 2.94 -17.15
C VAL A 226 -7.07 3.32 -17.34
N THR A 227 -6.15 2.49 -16.86
CA THR A 227 -4.71 2.77 -17.03
C THR A 227 -4.27 2.67 -18.48
N ALA A 228 -4.86 1.75 -19.27
CA ALA A 228 -4.63 1.67 -20.70
C ALA A 228 -4.96 3.00 -21.40
N GLY A 229 -6.09 3.63 -21.02
CA GLY A 229 -6.52 4.94 -21.55
C GLY A 229 -5.55 6.10 -21.28
N PHE A 230 -4.78 6.05 -20.19
CA PHE A 230 -3.79 7.09 -19.87
C PHE A 230 -2.59 7.13 -20.83
N SER A 231 -2.36 6.07 -21.61
CA SER A 231 -1.25 5.99 -22.56
C SER A 231 -1.26 7.15 -23.57
N GLY A 232 -2.44 7.61 -23.99
CA GLY A 232 -2.57 8.74 -24.92
C GLY A 232 -2.51 10.12 -24.26
N GLU A 233 -2.54 10.19 -22.93
CA GLU A 233 -2.56 11.42 -22.15
C GLU A 233 -1.19 11.78 -21.57
N ALA A 234 -0.27 10.81 -21.49
CA ALA A 234 1.03 10.99 -20.85
C ALA A 234 1.95 11.94 -21.65
N PRO A 235 2.50 13.00 -21.03
CA PRO A 235 3.48 13.86 -21.69
C PRO A 235 4.83 13.16 -21.97
N GLY A 236 5.19 12.18 -21.13
CA GLY A 236 6.45 11.44 -21.20
C GLY A 236 6.39 10.20 -22.08
N ARG A 237 7.52 9.49 -22.14
CA ARG A 237 7.64 8.20 -22.84
C ARG A 237 6.76 7.16 -22.16
N VAL A 238 5.96 6.45 -22.94
CA VAL A 238 5.04 5.44 -22.43
C VAL A 238 5.64 4.05 -22.53
N LEU A 239 5.68 3.35 -21.40
CA LEU A 239 5.92 1.91 -21.29
C LEU A 239 4.63 1.23 -20.85
N GLN A 240 4.36 0.04 -21.38
CA GLN A 240 3.15 -0.72 -21.02
C GLN A 240 3.48 -2.06 -20.40
N THR A 241 2.61 -2.52 -19.51
CA THR A 241 2.70 -3.85 -18.91
C THR A 241 1.45 -4.64 -19.23
N SER A 242 1.59 -5.95 -19.46
CA SER A 242 0.44 -6.79 -19.78
C SER A 242 0.73 -8.27 -19.54
N MET A 243 -0.19 -8.96 -18.88
CA MET A 243 -0.24 -10.41 -18.85
C MET A 243 -1.05 -11.01 -20.00
N LEU A 244 -2.03 -10.26 -20.53
CA LEU A 244 -3.06 -10.80 -21.42
C LEU A 244 -2.84 -10.44 -22.90
N HIS A 245 -2.14 -9.36 -23.17
CA HIS A 245 -2.05 -8.75 -24.49
C HIS A 245 -0.58 -8.59 -24.92
N ALA A 246 -0.35 -8.69 -26.23
CA ALA A 246 0.92 -8.27 -26.81
C ALA A 246 1.08 -6.75 -26.68
N LEU A 247 2.29 -6.30 -26.38
CA LEU A 247 2.57 -4.87 -26.22
C LEU A 247 2.60 -4.17 -27.59
N PRO A 248 1.88 -3.05 -27.78
CA PRO A 248 1.96 -2.27 -29.01
C PRO A 248 3.31 -1.55 -29.13
N GLY A 249 3.96 -1.19 -28.01
CA GLY A 249 5.26 -0.51 -27.95
C GLY A 249 6.22 -1.14 -26.94
N ASP A 250 7.04 -0.28 -26.32
CA ASP A 250 8.00 -0.67 -25.28
C ASP A 250 7.30 -1.03 -23.96
N GLY A 251 7.92 -1.91 -23.18
CA GLY A 251 7.39 -2.33 -21.89
C GLY A 251 7.71 -3.77 -21.50
N VAL A 252 6.90 -4.35 -20.62
CA VAL A 252 7.12 -5.69 -20.05
C VAL A 252 5.85 -6.52 -20.08
N ALA A 253 5.87 -7.69 -20.71
CA ALA A 253 4.70 -8.54 -20.82
C ALA A 253 4.98 -10.01 -20.50
N LEU A 254 3.90 -10.75 -20.19
CA LEU A 254 3.93 -12.21 -20.19
C LEU A 254 3.74 -12.72 -21.62
N SER A 255 4.69 -13.51 -22.12
CA SER A 255 4.64 -14.17 -23.42
C SER A 255 4.84 -15.67 -23.23
N GLY A 256 3.74 -16.43 -23.32
CA GLY A 256 3.71 -17.82 -22.86
C GLY A 256 4.00 -17.88 -21.35
N ASP A 257 5.04 -18.61 -20.98
CA ASP A 257 5.51 -18.69 -19.59
C ASP A 257 6.72 -17.79 -19.31
N ALA A 258 7.11 -16.92 -20.24
CA ALA A 258 8.24 -16.02 -20.08
C ALA A 258 7.79 -14.57 -19.83
N ILE A 259 8.43 -13.89 -18.87
CA ILE A 259 8.36 -12.44 -18.77
C ILE A 259 9.38 -11.85 -19.75
N VAL A 260 8.89 -11.07 -20.70
CA VAL A 260 9.69 -10.45 -21.76
C VAL A 260 9.68 -8.93 -21.64
N ARG A 261 10.83 -8.30 -21.84
CA ARG A 261 10.96 -6.85 -21.99
C ARG A 261 11.09 -6.52 -23.48
N ARG A 262 10.29 -5.57 -23.95
CA ARG A 262 10.40 -4.98 -25.29
C ARG A 262 10.94 -3.56 -25.18
N GLU A 263 12.00 -3.27 -25.92
CA GLU A 263 12.65 -1.96 -25.94
C GLU A 263 13.20 -1.68 -27.33
N HIS A 264 12.78 -0.57 -27.94
CA HIS A 264 13.19 -0.14 -29.29
C HIS A 264 13.07 -1.26 -30.35
N GLY A 265 11.98 -2.03 -30.26
CA GLY A 265 11.70 -3.13 -31.18
C GLY A 265 12.45 -4.45 -30.89
N THR A 266 13.35 -4.48 -29.90
CA THR A 266 14.03 -5.70 -29.47
C THR A 266 13.28 -6.33 -28.30
N GLN A 267 13.09 -7.65 -28.35
CA GLN A 267 12.48 -8.42 -27.25
C GLN A 267 13.55 -9.27 -26.55
N THR A 268 13.60 -9.19 -25.22
CA THR A 268 14.52 -9.97 -24.37
C THR A 268 13.74 -10.68 -23.27
N THR A 269 14.06 -11.95 -23.02
CA THR A 269 13.50 -12.70 -21.88
C THR A 269 14.18 -12.31 -20.58
N VAL A 270 13.42 -11.78 -19.62
CA VAL A 270 13.92 -11.34 -18.31
C VAL A 270 13.92 -12.50 -17.32
N LEU A 271 12.78 -13.18 -17.12
CA LEU A 271 12.62 -14.33 -16.23
C LEU A 271 11.48 -15.24 -16.69
N GLN A 272 11.38 -16.43 -16.11
CA GLN A 272 10.25 -17.35 -16.33
C GLN A 272 9.15 -17.09 -15.29
N ARG A 273 7.89 -17.36 -15.63
CA ARG A 273 6.74 -17.22 -14.72
C ARG A 273 6.94 -18.04 -13.44
N ASP A 274 7.50 -19.23 -13.56
CA ASP A 274 7.78 -20.13 -12.44
C ASP A 274 8.90 -19.62 -11.51
N ASP A 275 9.65 -18.59 -11.92
CA ASP A 275 10.58 -17.89 -11.03
C ASP A 275 9.84 -17.06 -9.97
N ILE A 276 8.55 -16.76 -10.17
CA ILE A 276 7.72 -15.98 -9.24
C ILE A 276 7.14 -16.90 -8.17
N ARG A 277 7.65 -16.82 -6.94
CA ARG A 277 7.13 -17.61 -5.81
C ARG A 277 5.80 -17.11 -5.27
N LEU A 278 5.48 -15.83 -5.54
CA LEU A 278 4.24 -15.21 -5.08
C LEU A 278 3.04 -15.82 -5.79
N ARG A 279 1.99 -16.14 -5.02
CA ARG A 279 0.78 -16.76 -5.56
C ARG A 279 -0.19 -15.73 -6.15
N GLY A 280 -0.97 -16.16 -7.14
CA GLY A 280 -2.02 -15.36 -7.77
C GLY A 280 -1.55 -14.52 -8.96
N SER A 281 -2.42 -14.38 -9.96
CA SER A 281 -2.14 -13.64 -11.20
C SER A 281 -1.80 -12.16 -10.95
N HIS A 282 -2.44 -11.54 -9.98
CA HIS A 282 -2.14 -10.16 -9.58
C HIS A 282 -0.67 -9.96 -9.15
N ASN A 283 0.01 -10.99 -8.66
CA ASN A 283 1.43 -10.89 -8.34
C ASN A 283 2.32 -11.00 -9.57
N VAL A 284 1.88 -11.67 -10.64
CA VAL A 284 2.54 -11.59 -11.94
C VAL A 284 2.45 -10.17 -12.48
N GLU A 285 1.27 -9.53 -12.42
CA GLU A 285 1.11 -8.09 -12.80
C GLU A 285 2.03 -7.16 -12.00
N ASN A 286 2.15 -7.39 -10.69
CA ASN A 286 3.08 -6.64 -9.83
C ASN A 286 4.53 -6.84 -10.27
N VAL A 287 4.93 -8.05 -10.65
CA VAL A 287 6.27 -8.34 -11.19
C VAL A 287 6.50 -7.66 -12.54
N LEU A 288 5.53 -7.67 -13.46
CA LEU A 288 5.64 -6.95 -14.73
C LEU A 288 5.86 -5.45 -14.50
N SER A 289 5.08 -4.85 -13.60
CA SER A 289 5.22 -3.44 -13.20
C SER A 289 6.58 -3.17 -12.56
N ALA A 290 7.04 -4.03 -11.65
CA ALA A 290 8.31 -3.88 -10.97
C ALA A 290 9.51 -4.01 -11.92
N VAL A 291 9.49 -4.99 -12.84
CA VAL A 291 10.52 -5.15 -13.87
C VAL A 291 10.55 -3.94 -14.81
N ALA A 292 9.38 -3.42 -15.20
CA ALA A 292 9.30 -2.22 -16.02
C ALA A 292 9.96 -1.02 -15.31
N ILE A 293 9.61 -0.76 -14.06
CA ILE A 293 10.22 0.32 -13.25
C ILE A 293 11.73 0.09 -13.10
N ALA A 294 12.14 -1.09 -12.65
CA ALA A 294 13.54 -1.42 -12.36
C ALA A 294 14.44 -1.29 -13.60
N SER A 295 13.93 -1.65 -14.79
CA SER A 295 14.66 -1.48 -16.05
C SER A 295 15.00 -0.01 -16.32
N GLN A 296 14.09 0.91 -16.02
CA GLN A 296 14.28 2.35 -16.20
C GLN A 296 15.17 2.96 -15.10
N LEU A 297 15.38 2.23 -14.00
CA LEU A 297 16.33 2.56 -12.94
C LEU A 297 17.71 1.92 -13.17
N GLY A 298 17.95 1.32 -14.34
CA GLY A 298 19.24 0.72 -14.70
C GLY A 298 19.51 -0.65 -14.07
N VAL A 299 18.49 -1.31 -13.50
CA VAL A 299 18.63 -2.67 -12.98
C VAL A 299 18.77 -3.66 -14.12
N SER A 300 19.79 -4.52 -14.05
CA SER A 300 20.00 -5.57 -15.05
C SER A 300 18.96 -6.69 -14.96
N ASP A 301 18.68 -7.36 -16.08
CA ASP A 301 17.74 -8.48 -16.11
C ASP A 301 18.18 -9.64 -15.18
N GLN A 302 19.48 -9.81 -14.98
CA GLN A 302 20.04 -10.79 -14.04
C GLN A 302 19.72 -10.44 -12.59
N ALA A 303 19.91 -9.18 -12.19
CA ALA A 303 19.56 -8.70 -10.86
C ALA A 303 18.04 -8.80 -10.62
N ALA A 304 17.24 -8.37 -11.60
CA ALA A 304 15.79 -8.48 -11.55
C ALA A 304 15.31 -9.94 -11.37
N ARG A 305 15.83 -10.87 -12.17
CA ARG A 305 15.53 -12.31 -12.05
C ARG A 305 15.92 -12.85 -10.67
N SER A 306 17.10 -12.50 -10.18
CA SER A 306 17.60 -12.99 -8.89
C SER A 306 16.73 -12.50 -7.73
N ALA A 307 16.35 -11.22 -7.75
CA ALA A 307 15.46 -10.64 -6.76
C ALA A 307 14.07 -11.29 -6.78
N VAL A 308 13.45 -11.47 -7.95
CA VAL A 308 12.12 -12.09 -8.06
C VAL A 308 12.12 -13.53 -7.52
N ARG A 309 13.17 -14.31 -7.84
CA ARG A 309 13.34 -15.68 -7.32
C ARG A 309 13.48 -15.76 -5.81
N ALA A 310 14.09 -14.75 -5.20
CA ALA A 310 14.34 -14.68 -3.77
C ALA A 310 13.18 -14.04 -2.99
N PHE A 311 12.32 -13.27 -3.65
CA PHE A 311 11.27 -12.51 -3.01
C PHE A 311 10.16 -13.40 -2.45
N THR A 312 9.96 -13.35 -1.13
CA THR A 312 8.99 -14.18 -0.40
C THR A 312 7.66 -13.46 -0.10
N GLY A 313 7.50 -12.23 -0.56
CA GLY A 313 6.30 -11.43 -0.31
C GLY A 313 6.53 -10.35 0.75
N VAL A 314 5.46 -9.65 1.06
CA VAL A 314 5.42 -8.62 2.10
C VAL A 314 4.64 -9.21 3.28
N PRO A 315 5.06 -8.98 4.54
CA PRO A 315 4.31 -9.45 5.70
C PRO A 315 2.82 -9.07 5.62
N HIS A 316 1.95 -9.97 6.09
CA HIS A 316 0.50 -9.78 6.10
C HIS A 316 -0.21 -9.70 4.74
N ARG A 317 0.46 -10.06 3.63
CA ARG A 317 -0.09 -10.11 2.26
C ARG A 317 0.11 -11.49 1.66
N LEU A 318 -0.89 -12.37 1.84
CA LEU A 318 -0.79 -13.80 1.49
C LEU A 318 0.55 -14.42 1.96
N GLU A 319 1.04 -13.97 3.12
CA GLU A 319 2.33 -14.36 3.70
C GLU A 319 2.22 -15.79 4.20
N THR A 320 3.01 -16.71 3.63
CA THR A 320 3.10 -18.06 4.20
C THR A 320 3.89 -17.99 5.50
N VAL A 321 3.22 -18.19 6.63
CA VAL A 321 3.80 -18.08 7.96
C VAL A 321 4.52 -19.36 8.35
N ASP A 322 3.85 -20.50 8.17
CA ASP A 322 4.39 -21.81 8.54
C ASP A 322 3.61 -22.95 7.87
N THR A 323 4.18 -24.15 7.89
CA THR A 323 3.50 -25.41 7.61
C THR A 323 3.52 -26.29 8.87
N VAL A 324 2.34 -26.57 9.42
CA VAL A 324 2.19 -27.38 10.65
C VAL A 324 1.28 -28.57 10.35
N GLY A 325 1.76 -29.80 10.60
CA GLY A 325 0.98 -31.01 10.33
C GLY A 325 0.63 -31.22 8.85
N GLY A 326 1.42 -30.68 7.93
CA GLY A 326 1.13 -30.70 6.49
C GLY A 326 0.12 -29.64 6.03
N VAL A 327 -0.36 -28.77 6.92
CA VAL A 327 -1.27 -27.65 6.62
C VAL A 327 -0.47 -26.38 6.48
N THR A 328 -0.71 -25.58 5.44
CA THR A 328 -0.05 -24.29 5.24
C THR A 328 -0.87 -23.16 5.85
N TYR A 329 -0.26 -22.34 6.71
CA TYR A 329 -0.91 -21.20 7.36
C TYR A 329 -0.50 -19.90 6.68
N VAL A 330 -1.48 -19.17 6.17
CA VAL A 330 -1.29 -17.97 5.35
C VAL A 330 -1.88 -16.76 6.04
N ASN A 331 -1.06 -15.73 6.24
CA ASN A 331 -1.42 -14.46 6.85
C ASN A 331 -1.73 -13.42 5.77
N ASP A 332 -3.00 -13.07 5.65
CA ASP A 332 -3.49 -11.99 4.80
C ASP A 332 -4.28 -10.96 5.63
N SER A 333 -3.76 -10.62 6.82
CA SER A 333 -4.44 -9.71 7.77
C SER A 333 -4.81 -8.35 7.16
N ILE A 334 -4.12 -7.91 6.11
CA ILE A 334 -4.43 -6.66 5.41
C ILE A 334 -5.70 -6.73 4.56
N ALA A 335 -6.29 -7.90 4.35
CA ALA A 335 -7.57 -8.08 3.67
C ALA A 335 -8.74 -7.58 4.52
N THR A 336 -8.82 -6.27 4.71
CA THR A 336 -9.84 -5.59 5.54
C THR A 336 -11.14 -5.28 4.79
N SER A 337 -11.39 -5.96 3.66
CA SER A 337 -12.62 -5.86 2.87
C SER A 337 -12.97 -7.21 2.21
N PRO A 338 -14.26 -7.45 1.89
CA PRO A 338 -14.70 -8.66 1.21
C PRO A 338 -14.01 -8.91 -0.13
N GLU A 339 -13.85 -7.86 -0.95
CA GLU A 339 -13.17 -7.94 -2.25
C GLU A 339 -11.71 -8.42 -2.13
N ARG A 340 -10.96 -7.90 -1.14
CA ARG A 340 -9.57 -8.32 -0.89
C ARG A 340 -9.51 -9.79 -0.49
N THR A 341 -10.45 -10.22 0.34
CA THR A 341 -10.55 -11.62 0.76
C THR A 341 -10.90 -12.54 -0.40
N LEU A 342 -11.79 -12.11 -1.28
CA LEU A 342 -12.13 -12.84 -2.51
C LEU A 342 -10.91 -13.04 -3.41
N ALA A 343 -10.08 -12.00 -3.57
CA ALA A 343 -8.82 -12.11 -4.32
C ALA A 343 -7.83 -13.10 -3.65
N GLY A 344 -7.77 -13.10 -2.31
CA GLY A 344 -6.98 -14.06 -1.53
C GLY A 344 -7.45 -15.51 -1.76
N ILE A 345 -8.75 -15.78 -1.64
CA ILE A 345 -9.35 -17.11 -1.86
C ILE A 345 -9.04 -17.63 -3.28
N ARG A 346 -9.13 -16.77 -4.29
CA ARG A 346 -8.87 -17.11 -5.69
C ARG A 346 -7.40 -17.35 -6.02
N SER A 347 -6.48 -17.03 -5.10
CA SER A 347 -5.04 -17.24 -5.29
C SER A 347 -4.59 -18.66 -4.94
N TYR A 348 -5.50 -19.50 -4.43
CA TYR A 348 -5.25 -20.89 -4.08
C TYR A 348 -6.12 -21.81 -4.92
N SER A 349 -5.65 -23.03 -5.14
CA SER A 349 -6.45 -24.13 -5.72
C SER A 349 -6.74 -25.21 -4.68
N GLU A 350 -5.92 -25.27 -3.62
CA GLU A 350 -6.08 -26.16 -2.48
C GLU A 350 -7.38 -25.88 -1.70
N PRO A 351 -7.94 -26.88 -0.98
CA PRO A 351 -9.06 -26.65 -0.06
C PRO A 351 -8.67 -25.67 1.05
N LEU A 352 -9.60 -24.78 1.40
CA LEU A 352 -9.33 -23.68 2.33
C LEU A 352 -10.06 -23.85 3.66
N VAL A 353 -9.39 -23.55 4.77
CA VAL A 353 -10.07 -23.18 6.01
C VAL A 353 -9.97 -21.66 6.16
N LEU A 354 -11.11 -20.98 6.06
CA LEU A 354 -11.16 -19.51 6.01
C LEU A 354 -11.37 -18.91 7.39
N LEU A 355 -10.59 -17.89 7.74
CA LEU A 355 -10.81 -17.11 8.96
C LEU A 355 -11.34 -15.72 8.59
N LEU A 356 -12.62 -15.48 8.89
CA LEU A 356 -13.34 -14.23 8.59
C LEU A 356 -13.68 -13.49 9.89
N GLY A 357 -13.49 -12.18 9.96
CA GLY A 357 -13.76 -11.44 11.19
C GLY A 357 -13.25 -10.01 11.24
N GLY A 358 -13.36 -9.43 12.44
CA GLY A 358 -13.05 -8.03 12.72
C GLY A 358 -14.29 -7.15 12.70
N ARG A 359 -14.13 -5.85 12.44
CA ARG A 359 -15.22 -4.88 12.26
C ARG A 359 -15.62 -4.75 10.78
N HIS A 360 -16.91 -4.93 10.51
CA HIS A 360 -17.49 -4.80 9.18
C HIS A 360 -17.68 -3.32 8.77
N LYS A 361 -17.51 -3.02 7.48
CA LYS A 361 -17.58 -1.66 6.91
C LYS A 361 -18.86 -1.40 6.10
N ALA A 362 -19.95 -2.09 6.40
CA ALA A 362 -21.21 -2.05 5.64
C ALA A 362 -21.04 -2.32 4.13
N LEU A 363 -20.17 -3.28 3.79
CA LEU A 363 -19.88 -3.67 2.40
C LEU A 363 -20.68 -4.92 2.01
N PRO A 364 -21.07 -5.08 0.74
CA PRO A 364 -21.75 -6.30 0.28
C PRO A 364 -20.94 -7.58 0.56
N LEU A 365 -21.64 -8.65 0.96
CA LEU A 365 -21.03 -9.93 1.34
C LEU A 365 -21.38 -11.09 0.39
N ASP A 366 -22.32 -10.90 -0.53
CA ASP A 366 -22.92 -11.99 -1.32
C ASP A 366 -21.87 -12.79 -2.12
N ASP A 367 -20.95 -12.10 -2.80
CA ASP A 367 -19.92 -12.76 -3.61
C ASP A 367 -18.87 -13.46 -2.74
N LEU A 368 -18.49 -12.85 -1.62
CA LEU A 368 -17.58 -13.46 -0.66
C LEU A 368 -18.20 -14.74 -0.07
N ALA A 369 -19.48 -14.67 0.33
CA ALA A 369 -20.18 -15.79 0.93
C ALA A 369 -20.33 -16.95 -0.07
N ARG A 370 -20.68 -16.65 -1.33
CA ARG A 370 -20.77 -17.65 -2.40
C ARG A 370 -19.43 -18.34 -2.67
N GLU A 371 -18.34 -17.57 -2.76
CA GLU A 371 -17.01 -18.14 -2.97
C GLU A 371 -16.55 -18.94 -1.74
N ALA A 372 -16.81 -18.45 -0.53
CA ALA A 372 -16.48 -19.18 0.70
C ALA A 372 -17.17 -20.54 0.74
N VAL A 373 -18.45 -20.62 0.39
CA VAL A 373 -19.15 -21.91 0.31
C VAL A 373 -18.59 -22.82 -0.79
N ALA A 374 -18.24 -22.26 -1.95
CA ALA A 374 -17.71 -23.05 -3.06
C ALA A 374 -16.29 -23.61 -2.80
N ARG A 375 -15.50 -22.98 -1.92
CA ARG A 375 -14.05 -23.22 -1.80
C ARG A 375 -13.61 -23.72 -0.43
N ALA A 376 -14.36 -23.40 0.62
CA ALA A 376 -13.91 -23.67 1.98
C ALA A 376 -14.26 -25.10 2.41
N ARG A 377 -13.31 -25.76 3.07
CA ARG A 377 -13.54 -26.92 3.93
C ARG A 377 -14.27 -26.52 5.21
N ALA A 378 -13.95 -25.36 5.76
CA ALA A 378 -14.58 -24.79 6.95
C ALA A 378 -14.41 -23.27 6.97
N VAL A 379 -15.34 -22.58 7.62
CA VAL A 379 -15.26 -21.14 7.87
C VAL A 379 -15.26 -20.90 9.39
N ILE A 380 -14.25 -20.19 9.86
CA ILE A 380 -14.11 -19.79 11.25
C ILE A 380 -14.35 -18.29 11.33
N ALA A 381 -15.44 -17.89 11.96
CA ALA A 381 -15.84 -16.51 12.09
C ALA A 381 -15.49 -15.95 13.48
N PHE A 382 -14.95 -14.72 13.56
CA PHE A 382 -14.49 -14.12 14.81
C PHE A 382 -14.69 -12.60 14.88
N GLY A 383 -14.52 -12.03 16.08
CA GLY A 383 -14.59 -10.59 16.31
C GLY A 383 -16.00 -10.01 16.20
N GLU A 384 -16.09 -8.67 16.19
CA GLU A 384 -17.36 -7.91 16.25
C GLU A 384 -18.35 -8.33 15.15
N ALA A 385 -17.86 -8.57 13.93
CA ALA A 385 -18.66 -8.97 12.78
C ALA A 385 -18.69 -10.49 12.53
N GLY A 386 -18.20 -11.32 13.46
CA GLY A 386 -18.16 -12.78 13.29
C GLY A 386 -19.54 -13.36 12.94
N GLU A 387 -20.58 -13.01 13.72
CA GLU A 387 -21.95 -13.49 13.49
C GLU A 387 -22.49 -13.07 12.12
N LEU A 388 -22.16 -11.85 11.67
CA LEU A 388 -22.56 -11.34 10.36
C LEU A 388 -21.95 -12.20 9.24
N PHE A 389 -20.64 -12.46 9.29
CA PHE A 389 -19.97 -13.31 8.30
C PHE A 389 -20.51 -14.75 8.33
N ALA A 390 -20.71 -15.31 9.52
CA ALA A 390 -21.27 -16.65 9.67
C ALA A 390 -22.69 -16.76 9.09
N THR A 391 -23.53 -15.76 9.35
CA THR A 391 -24.89 -15.67 8.80
C THR A 391 -24.87 -15.55 7.29
N ALA A 392 -24.01 -14.70 6.72
CA ALA A 392 -23.89 -14.54 5.28
C ALA A 392 -23.49 -15.85 4.58
N VAL A 393 -22.50 -16.57 5.12
CA VAL A 393 -22.06 -17.87 4.58
C VAL A 393 -23.16 -18.93 4.69
N ARG A 394 -23.92 -18.97 5.79
CA ARG A 394 -25.04 -19.90 5.97
C ARG A 394 -26.24 -19.59 5.06
N ALA A 395 -26.44 -18.32 4.70
CA ALA A 395 -27.55 -17.88 3.85
C ALA A 395 -27.23 -17.94 2.34
N ALA A 396 -25.95 -18.09 1.96
CA ALA A 396 -25.53 -18.07 0.56
C ALA A 396 -26.15 -19.24 -0.23
N ARG A 397 -26.80 -18.93 -1.35
CA ARG A 397 -27.43 -19.94 -2.22
C ARG A 397 -26.39 -20.56 -3.17
N SER A 398 -25.53 -21.43 -2.64
CA SER A 398 -24.53 -22.14 -3.45
C SER A 398 -24.10 -23.43 -2.80
N GLY A 399 -24.10 -24.54 -3.53
CA GLY A 399 -23.41 -25.78 -3.14
C GLY A 399 -23.81 -26.39 -1.79
N GLU A 400 -22.96 -27.30 -1.32
CA GLU A 400 -23.01 -27.83 0.04
C GLU A 400 -22.28 -26.86 0.98
N HIS A 401 -22.90 -26.49 2.10
CA HIS A 401 -22.31 -25.52 3.01
C HIS A 401 -21.19 -26.14 3.86
N PRO A 402 -20.04 -25.47 3.97
CA PRO A 402 -19.00 -25.90 4.90
C PRO A 402 -19.47 -25.71 6.36
N PRO A 403 -18.89 -26.46 7.31
CA PRO A 403 -18.97 -26.13 8.73
C PRO A 403 -18.61 -24.66 9.00
N VAL A 404 -19.42 -24.00 9.81
CA VAL A 404 -19.20 -22.60 10.24
C VAL A 404 -19.13 -22.54 11.76
N GLU A 405 -17.96 -22.25 12.31
CA GLU A 405 -17.72 -22.09 13.75
C GLU A 405 -17.50 -20.62 14.12
N LEU A 406 -18.09 -20.19 15.24
CA LEU A 406 -17.91 -18.84 15.80
C LEU A 406 -17.00 -18.89 17.01
N VAL A 407 -16.02 -17.99 17.05
CA VAL A 407 -15.02 -17.92 18.12
C VAL A 407 -14.75 -16.47 18.55
N GLY A 408 -14.16 -16.29 19.73
CA GLY A 408 -13.95 -14.96 20.31
C GLY A 408 -12.71 -14.22 19.80
N SER A 409 -11.64 -14.94 19.45
CA SER A 409 -10.34 -14.33 19.16
C SER A 409 -9.61 -14.95 17.97
N VAL A 410 -8.53 -14.31 17.50
CA VAL A 410 -7.66 -14.84 16.45
C VAL A 410 -6.97 -16.14 16.89
N GLU A 411 -6.57 -16.23 18.15
CA GLU A 411 -5.94 -17.42 18.73
C GLU A 411 -6.93 -18.60 18.78
N ASP A 412 -8.18 -18.34 19.18
CA ASP A 412 -9.24 -19.35 19.09
C ASP A 412 -9.52 -19.75 17.64
N ALA A 413 -9.49 -18.79 16.71
CA ALA A 413 -9.72 -19.05 15.30
C ALA A 413 -8.66 -19.97 14.69
N VAL A 414 -7.38 -19.76 15.02
CA VAL A 414 -6.28 -20.64 14.61
C VAL A 414 -6.43 -22.04 15.22
N ARG A 415 -6.79 -22.15 16.51
CA ARG A 415 -7.06 -23.43 17.15
C ARG A 415 -8.22 -24.17 16.48
N ALA A 416 -9.33 -23.48 16.23
CA ALA A 416 -10.49 -24.06 15.58
C ALA A 416 -10.15 -24.53 14.15
N ALA A 417 -9.47 -23.68 13.37
CA ALA A 417 -9.04 -24.01 12.02
C ALA A 417 -8.17 -25.28 11.97
N SER A 418 -7.26 -25.46 12.94
CA SER A 418 -6.39 -26.64 13.02
C SER A 418 -7.17 -27.95 13.24
N ARG A 419 -8.39 -27.91 13.78
CA ARG A 419 -9.24 -29.10 13.95
C ARG A 419 -9.95 -29.50 12.66
N TYR A 420 -10.20 -28.55 11.77
CA TYR A 420 -10.85 -28.79 10.48
C TYR A 420 -9.87 -29.07 9.35
N ALA A 421 -8.67 -28.49 9.41
CA ALA A 421 -7.67 -28.59 8.36
C ALA A 421 -7.07 -30.01 8.26
N GLN A 422 -6.81 -30.43 7.03
CA GLN A 422 -6.17 -31.69 6.67
C GLN A 422 -4.82 -31.43 5.99
N ALA A 423 -3.90 -32.39 6.03
CA ALA A 423 -2.62 -32.27 5.31
C ALA A 423 -2.86 -31.97 3.82
N GLY A 424 -2.20 -30.94 3.30
CA GLY A 424 -2.41 -30.41 1.95
C GLY A 424 -3.38 -29.22 1.88
N ASP A 425 -4.17 -28.96 2.92
CA ASP A 425 -5.04 -27.78 2.99
C ASP A 425 -4.26 -26.49 3.31
N VAL A 426 -4.94 -25.36 3.09
CA VAL A 426 -4.46 -24.03 3.47
C VAL A 426 -5.41 -23.40 4.50
N VAL A 427 -4.87 -22.95 5.63
CA VAL A 427 -5.58 -22.06 6.57
C VAL A 427 -5.31 -20.63 6.14
N LEU A 428 -6.32 -19.97 5.57
CA LEU A 428 -6.22 -18.61 5.04
C LEU A 428 -6.80 -17.60 6.03
N PHE A 429 -5.92 -16.83 6.68
CA PHE A 429 -6.29 -15.71 7.52
C PHE A 429 -6.51 -14.45 6.68
N SER A 430 -7.72 -14.31 6.13
CA SER A 430 -8.13 -13.20 5.28
C SER A 430 -9.45 -12.62 5.80
N PRO A 431 -9.42 -11.70 6.79
CA PRO A 431 -10.58 -11.46 7.66
C PRO A 431 -11.79 -10.78 7.03
N ALA A 432 -11.67 -10.12 5.87
CA ALA A 432 -12.71 -9.28 5.24
C ALA A 432 -13.20 -8.07 6.07
N GLY A 433 -12.94 -8.01 7.38
CA GLY A 433 -13.21 -6.88 8.26
C GLY A 433 -11.94 -6.13 8.69
N SER A 434 -12.10 -4.86 9.09
CA SER A 434 -11.02 -4.08 9.71
C SER A 434 -10.67 -4.62 11.10
N SER A 435 -9.46 -4.31 11.58
CA SER A 435 -8.96 -4.84 12.85
C SER A 435 -9.34 -4.01 14.09
N PHE A 436 -9.99 -2.87 13.89
CA PHE A 436 -10.23 -1.83 14.92
C PHE A 436 -11.26 -2.20 15.99
N ASP A 437 -11.83 -3.41 15.93
CA ASP A 437 -12.62 -3.98 17.03
C ASP A 437 -11.73 -4.46 18.19
N ALA A 438 -10.57 -5.06 17.89
CA ALA A 438 -9.71 -5.70 18.89
C ALA A 438 -8.23 -5.29 18.81
N TYR A 439 -7.79 -4.67 17.72
CA TYR A 439 -6.39 -4.34 17.47
C TYR A 439 -6.23 -2.91 16.93
N PRO A 440 -5.12 -2.23 17.26
CA PRO A 440 -4.88 -0.86 16.79
C PRO A 440 -4.63 -0.77 15.29
N ASN A 441 -4.21 -1.86 14.64
CA ASN A 441 -3.97 -1.95 13.20
C ASN A 441 -3.89 -3.42 12.73
N PHE A 442 -3.80 -3.64 11.42
CA PHE A 442 -3.83 -4.98 10.84
C PHE A 442 -2.53 -5.74 11.06
N GLU A 443 -1.41 -5.04 11.23
CA GLU A 443 -0.08 -5.61 11.49
C GLU A 443 -0.05 -6.28 12.86
N ARG A 444 -0.63 -5.65 13.89
CA ARG A 444 -0.78 -6.24 15.22
C ARG A 444 -1.70 -7.44 15.19
N ARG A 445 -2.83 -7.37 14.48
CA ARG A 445 -3.73 -8.51 14.26
C ARG A 445 -3.03 -9.67 13.55
N GLY A 446 -2.27 -9.38 12.50
CA GLY A 446 -1.54 -10.39 11.73
C GLY A 446 -0.34 -10.96 12.48
N SER A 447 0.23 -10.21 13.43
CA SER A 447 1.24 -10.73 14.36
C SER A 447 0.64 -11.70 15.36
N ALA A 448 -0.55 -11.39 15.91
CA ALA A 448 -1.29 -12.32 16.77
C ALA A 448 -1.60 -13.64 16.05
N PHE A 449 -1.93 -13.59 14.75
CA PHE A 449 -2.06 -14.80 13.93
C PHE A 449 -0.74 -15.59 13.85
N ARG A 450 0.40 -14.94 13.61
CA ARG A 450 1.71 -15.61 13.60
C ARG A 450 2.04 -16.29 14.93
N ASP A 451 1.82 -15.58 16.03
CA ASP A 451 2.08 -16.07 17.38
C ASP A 451 1.17 -17.27 17.72
N ALA A 452 -0.09 -17.22 17.29
CA ALA A 452 -1.05 -18.31 17.44
C ALA A 452 -0.64 -19.55 16.63
N VAL A 453 -0.17 -19.38 15.38
CA VAL A 453 0.34 -20.48 14.55
C VAL A 453 1.59 -21.09 15.16
N ALA A 454 2.54 -20.27 15.63
CA ALA A 454 3.74 -20.75 16.31
C ALA A 454 3.41 -21.60 17.54
N SER A 455 2.35 -21.25 18.27
CA SER A 455 1.89 -21.97 19.46
C SER A 455 1.35 -23.37 19.15
N LEU A 456 0.89 -23.65 17.92
CA LEU A 456 0.44 -25.00 17.52
C LEU A 456 1.58 -26.03 17.59
N ARG A 457 2.83 -25.61 17.33
CA ARG A 457 4.01 -26.50 17.43
C ARG A 457 4.32 -26.90 18.86
N GLY A 458 4.12 -26.00 19.82
CA GLY A 458 4.35 -26.26 21.25
C GLY A 458 3.49 -27.41 21.77
N ASN A 459 2.23 -27.46 21.34
CA ASN A 459 1.28 -28.49 21.74
C ASN A 459 1.54 -29.85 21.04
N ALA A 460 2.11 -29.86 19.84
CA ALA A 460 2.46 -31.10 19.12
C ALA A 460 3.65 -31.87 19.72
N ARG A 461 4.54 -31.18 20.46
CA ARG A 461 5.69 -31.80 21.17
C ARG A 461 5.35 -32.35 22.55
N GLY A 462 4.26 -31.87 23.18
CA GLY A 462 3.79 -32.36 24.49
C GLY A 462 2.85 -33.57 24.44
N ALA A 463 2.46 -34.00 23.24
CA ALA A 463 1.53 -35.10 23.01
C ALA A 463 2.19 -36.36 22.38
N ARG A 464 3.52 -36.46 22.43
CA ARG A 464 4.29 -37.63 21.97
C ARG A 464 4.86 -38.43 23.13
#